data_AF-A0A964V3C8-F1
#
_entry.id   AF-A0A964V3C8-F1
#
_cell.length_a   1.000
_cell.length_b   1.000
_cell.length_c   1.000
_cell.angle_alpha   90.00
_cell.angle_beta   90.00
_cell.angle_gamma   90.00
#
_symmetry.space_group_name_H-M   'P 1'
#
loop_
_entity.id
_entity.type
_entity.pdbx_description
1 polymer ?
#
loop_
_entity_poly.entity_id
_entity_poly.type
_entity_poly.pdbx_seq_one_letter_code
_entity_poly.pdbx_strand_id
1 'polypeptide(L)'
;MYVTSAFAALVYASNIRYAESATNYLAESADSDPFLHTWSLAVEEQFYMFWPLLLFLVVRDCPPVQIRKRLATTLIVAGFLSLLLSIYLTFHNQPWAFFNPFTRVWEFALGALAYLGGLTDNRRRTSELLQWLGLFALTSAACSFDNYTRFPGFAAVIPTLGIFAILISSVKAAQSVVTRVLESPAMRLCGELSYAWYLWHWPVFVLARSIFGAESIASRVMLIGLSFALA
;
A
#
# COMPACT_ATOMS: atom_id res chain seq x y z
N MET A 1 6.93 -25.88 -5.82
CA MET A 1 6.93 -24.41 -5.72
C MET A 1 5.66 -23.86 -5.05
N TYR A 2 4.45 -24.15 -5.55
CA TYR A 2 3.23 -23.57 -4.98
C TYR A 2 2.94 -23.96 -3.52
N VAL A 3 3.26 -25.18 -3.09
CA VAL A 3 3.07 -25.62 -1.70
C VAL A 3 3.84 -24.74 -0.71
N THR A 4 5.10 -24.39 -1.02
CA THR A 4 5.91 -23.52 -0.16
C THR A 4 5.40 -22.08 -0.15
N SER A 5 4.89 -21.58 -1.28
CA SER A 5 4.28 -20.25 -1.36
C SER A 5 2.95 -20.18 -0.60
N ALA A 6 2.10 -21.20 -0.75
CA ALA A 6 0.85 -21.32 0.00
C ALA A 6 1.10 -21.42 1.50
N PHE A 7 2.08 -22.22 1.93
CA PHE A 7 2.45 -22.30 3.35
C PHE A 7 2.98 -20.95 3.86
N ALA A 8 3.85 -20.29 3.11
CA ALA A 8 4.36 -18.96 3.47
C ALA A 8 3.22 -17.92 3.55
N ALA A 9 2.22 -17.99 2.67
CA ALA A 9 1.04 -17.15 2.73
C ALA A 9 0.20 -17.42 3.99
N LEU A 10 -0.02 -18.69 4.35
CA LEU A 10 -0.79 -19.10 5.53
C LEU A 10 -0.19 -18.62 6.85
N VAL A 11 1.15 -18.57 6.94
CA VAL A 11 1.85 -18.12 8.16
C VAL A 11 2.26 -16.64 8.10
N TYR A 12 1.76 -15.89 7.10
CA TYR A 12 2.09 -14.48 6.88
C TYR A 12 3.60 -14.21 6.79
N ALA A 13 4.31 -15.06 6.04
CA ALA A 13 5.76 -14.95 5.76
C ALA A 13 6.09 -14.93 4.26
N SER A 14 5.09 -14.76 3.39
CA SER A 14 5.28 -14.73 1.93
C SER A 14 6.20 -13.60 1.49
N ASN A 15 6.18 -12.45 2.16
CA ASN A 15 7.08 -11.33 1.89
C ASN A 15 8.57 -11.69 2.07
N ILE A 16 8.93 -12.43 3.12
CA ILE A 16 10.31 -12.89 3.37
C ILE A 16 10.73 -13.86 2.28
N ARG A 17 9.87 -14.84 1.97
CA ARG A 17 10.11 -15.81 0.90
C ARG A 17 10.37 -15.12 -0.44
N TYR A 18 9.54 -14.15 -0.82
CA TYR A 18 9.69 -13.47 -2.11
C TYR A 18 10.89 -12.51 -2.14
N ALA A 19 11.26 -11.89 -1.01
CA ALA A 19 12.52 -11.16 -0.90
C ALA A 19 13.74 -12.05 -1.19
N GLU A 20 13.77 -13.24 -0.60
CA GLU A 20 14.86 -14.20 -0.81
C GLU A 20 14.86 -14.74 -2.25
N SER A 21 13.71 -15.18 -2.75
CA SER A 21 13.61 -15.77 -4.09
C SER A 21 13.97 -14.77 -5.18
N ALA A 22 13.59 -13.50 -5.05
CA ALA A 22 13.90 -12.45 -6.02
C ALA A 22 15.40 -12.11 -6.07
N THR A 23 16.17 -12.43 -5.04
CA THR A 23 17.65 -12.32 -5.07
C THR A 23 18.34 -13.58 -5.61
N ASN A 24 17.61 -14.68 -5.77
CA ASN A 24 18.14 -15.93 -6.28
C ASN A 24 17.97 -16.01 -7.80
N TYR A 25 19.08 -15.88 -8.53
CA TYR A 25 19.09 -15.92 -10.01
C TYR A 25 18.52 -17.22 -10.61
N LEU A 26 18.55 -18.34 -9.86
CA LEU A 26 18.05 -19.63 -10.30
C LEU A 26 16.57 -19.86 -9.96
N ALA A 27 15.93 -18.91 -9.28
CA ALA A 27 14.51 -19.01 -8.95
C ALA A 27 13.65 -18.83 -10.22
N GLU A 28 12.56 -19.60 -10.29
CA GLU A 28 11.54 -19.42 -11.30
C GLU A 28 10.87 -18.04 -11.14
N SER A 29 10.37 -17.44 -12.23
CA SER A 29 9.75 -16.12 -12.19
C SER A 29 8.58 -16.11 -11.19
N ALA A 30 8.64 -15.21 -10.21
CA ALA A 30 7.58 -15.07 -9.22
C ALA A 30 6.24 -14.63 -9.85
N ASP A 31 6.27 -14.05 -11.05
CA ASP A 31 5.08 -13.56 -11.77
C ASP A 31 4.12 -14.69 -12.19
N SER A 32 4.58 -15.94 -12.21
CA SER A 32 3.74 -17.12 -12.45
C SER A 32 3.19 -17.74 -11.16
N ASP A 33 3.50 -17.19 -9.99
CA ASP A 33 3.02 -17.70 -8.71
C ASP A 33 1.67 -17.08 -8.35
N PRO A 34 0.58 -17.87 -8.23
CA PRO A 34 -0.74 -17.35 -7.86
C PRO A 34 -0.75 -16.77 -6.43
N PHE A 35 0.23 -17.09 -5.58
CA PHE A 35 0.33 -16.55 -4.22
C PHE A 35 1.20 -15.30 -4.13
N LEU A 36 1.77 -14.79 -5.24
CA LEU A 36 2.70 -13.65 -5.19
C LEU A 36 2.09 -12.49 -4.41
N HIS A 37 0.93 -12.00 -4.82
CA HIS A 37 0.24 -10.86 -4.18
C HIS A 37 0.10 -10.98 -2.65
N THR A 38 0.05 -12.19 -2.07
CA THR A 38 -0.08 -12.35 -0.60
C THR A 38 1.08 -11.73 0.20
N TRP A 39 2.20 -11.36 -0.43
CA TRP A 39 3.30 -10.68 0.24
C TRP A 39 2.88 -9.40 0.95
N SER A 40 2.00 -8.58 0.36
CA SER A 40 1.60 -7.32 1.01
C SER A 40 0.65 -7.58 2.17
N LEU A 41 -0.19 -8.62 2.07
CA LEU A 41 -1.04 -9.08 3.17
C LEU A 41 -0.19 -9.57 4.35
N ALA A 42 0.91 -10.30 4.08
CA ALA A 42 1.85 -10.69 5.13
C ALA A 42 2.47 -9.49 5.84
N VAL A 43 2.86 -8.44 5.10
CA VAL A 43 3.38 -7.19 5.68
C VAL A 43 2.32 -6.49 6.53
N GLU A 44 1.07 -6.45 6.07
CA GLU A 44 -0.06 -5.85 6.77
C GLU A 44 -0.36 -6.59 8.10
N GLU A 45 -0.42 -7.91 8.08
CA GLU A 45 -0.69 -8.73 9.27
C GLU A 45 0.46 -8.69 10.28
N GLN A 46 1.71 -8.69 9.79
CA GLN A 46 2.88 -8.40 10.63
C GLN A 46 2.74 -7.04 11.31
N PHE A 47 2.37 -6.00 10.55
CA PHE A 47 2.13 -4.67 11.11
C PHE A 47 1.03 -4.70 12.19
N TYR A 48 -0.12 -5.31 11.93
CA TYR A 48 -1.21 -5.41 12.91
C TYR A 48 -0.86 -6.20 14.17
N MET A 49 0.07 -7.17 14.07
CA MET A 49 0.58 -7.87 15.24
C MET A 49 1.46 -6.97 16.12
N PHE A 50 2.38 -6.20 15.52
CA PHE A 50 3.34 -5.39 16.27
C PHE A 50 2.81 -4.01 16.70
N TRP A 51 1.86 -3.46 15.93
CA TRP A 51 1.37 -2.10 16.11
C TRP A 51 0.68 -1.84 17.46
N PRO A 52 -0.24 -2.68 17.96
CA PRO A 52 -0.86 -2.48 19.27
C PRO A 52 0.16 -2.46 20.41
N LEU A 53 1.17 -3.34 20.34
CA LEU A 53 2.25 -3.39 21.32
C LEU A 53 3.08 -2.10 21.27
N LEU A 54 3.45 -1.63 20.07
CA LEU A 54 4.17 -0.37 19.90
C LEU A 54 3.39 0.82 20.47
N LEU A 55 2.10 0.93 20.13
CA LEU A 55 1.24 1.99 20.67
C LEU A 55 1.17 1.92 22.20
N PHE A 56 0.94 0.73 22.77
CA PHE A 56 0.91 0.52 24.22
C PHE A 56 2.22 0.97 24.88
N LEU A 57 3.37 0.52 24.38
CA LEU A 57 4.68 0.89 24.94
C LEU A 57 4.97 2.39 24.84
N VAL A 58 4.51 3.04 23.77
CA VAL A 58 4.69 4.48 23.58
C VAL A 58 3.83 5.28 24.56
N VAL A 59 2.64 4.80 24.92
CA VAL A 59 1.68 5.61 25.71
C VAL A 59 1.54 5.18 27.17
N ARG A 60 1.97 3.97 27.55
CA ARG A 60 1.74 3.40 28.91
C ARG A 60 2.22 4.29 30.06
N ASP A 61 3.32 5.02 29.85
CA ASP A 61 3.96 5.87 30.88
C ASP A 61 3.72 7.36 30.57
N CYS A 62 2.75 7.68 29.70
CA CYS A 62 2.49 9.02 29.20
C CYS A 62 1.21 9.60 29.81
N PRO A 63 1.21 10.83 30.37
CA PRO A 63 -0.04 11.45 30.80
C PRO A 63 -0.98 11.67 29.60
N PRO A 64 -2.30 11.54 29.77
CA PRO A 64 -3.26 11.59 28.66
C PRO A 64 -3.11 12.81 27.72
N VAL A 65 -2.79 13.98 28.28
CA VAL A 65 -2.54 15.22 27.53
C VAL A 65 -1.37 15.12 26.54
N GLN A 66 -0.38 14.26 26.79
CA GLN A 66 0.82 14.15 25.98
C GLN A 66 0.78 12.98 24.98
N ILE A 67 -0.21 12.07 25.09
CA ILE A 67 -0.34 10.87 24.25
C ILE A 67 -0.27 11.24 22.76
N ARG A 68 -1.08 12.20 22.31
CA ARG A 68 -1.13 12.61 20.90
C ARG A 68 0.22 13.12 20.39
N LYS A 69 0.91 13.97 21.17
CA LYS A 69 2.23 14.52 20.81
C LYS A 69 3.29 13.42 20.76
N ARG A 70 3.28 12.51 21.74
CA ARG A 70 4.23 11.41 21.83
C ARG A 70 4.06 10.41 20.69
N LEU A 71 2.81 10.06 20.36
CA LEU A 71 2.48 9.25 19.20
C LEU A 71 2.95 9.92 17.90
N ALA A 72 2.57 11.18 17.67
CA ALA A 72 2.98 11.90 16.45
C ALA A 72 4.51 11.97 16.32
N THR A 73 5.23 12.27 17.40
CA THR A 73 6.70 12.32 17.40
C THR A 73 7.29 10.95 17.08
N THR A 74 6.77 9.88 17.69
CA THR A 74 7.23 8.51 17.44
C THR A 74 7.00 8.11 15.98
N LEU A 75 5.84 8.43 15.42
CA LEU A 75 5.50 8.12 14.03
C LEU A 75 6.36 8.91 13.04
N ILE A 76 6.63 10.18 13.32
CA ILE A 76 7.54 10.99 12.49
C ILE A 76 8.94 10.39 12.50
N VAL A 77 9.48 10.04 13.67
CA VAL A 77 10.83 9.45 13.79
C VAL A 77 10.88 8.08 13.12
N ALA A 78 9.95 7.18 13.44
CA ALA A 78 9.92 5.83 12.87
C ALA A 78 9.69 5.87 11.35
N GLY A 79 8.77 6.72 10.87
CA GLY A 79 8.52 6.90 9.45
C GLY A 79 9.71 7.50 8.72
N PHE A 80 10.40 8.50 9.29
CA PHE A 80 11.59 9.05 8.67
C PHE A 80 12.72 8.02 8.55
N LEU A 81 12.99 7.26 9.62
CA LEU A 81 13.99 6.18 9.59
C LEU A 81 13.62 5.07 8.60
N SER A 82 12.34 4.70 8.55
CA SER A 82 11.82 3.71 7.58
C SER A 82 11.97 4.18 6.13
N LEU A 83 11.70 5.47 5.85
CA LEU A 83 11.90 6.05 4.52
C LEU A 83 13.38 6.07 4.12
N LEU A 84 14.28 6.45 5.03
CA LEU A 84 15.73 6.40 4.78
C LEU A 84 16.20 4.97 4.48
N LEU A 85 15.72 3.99 5.25
CA LEU A 85 16.01 2.58 5.01
C LEU A 85 15.45 2.11 3.65
N SER A 86 14.24 2.52 3.31
CA SER A 86 13.59 2.22 2.02
C SER A 86 14.42 2.75 0.86
N ILE A 87 14.85 4.01 0.93
CA ILE A 87 15.72 4.63 -0.07
C ILE A 87 17.03 3.86 -0.15
N TYR A 88 17.73 3.68 0.98
CA TYR A 88 19.01 2.99 1.04
C TYR A 88 18.95 1.60 0.41
N LEU A 89 18.01 0.76 0.86
CA LEU A 89 17.85 -0.59 0.34
C LEU A 89 17.41 -0.58 -1.12
N THR A 90 16.63 0.39 -1.58
CA THR A 90 16.25 0.47 -3.00
C THR A 90 17.48 0.54 -3.92
N PHE A 91 18.56 1.17 -3.48
CA PHE A 91 19.81 1.26 -4.25
C PHE A 91 20.79 0.10 -4.03
N HIS A 92 20.67 -0.65 -2.93
CA HIS A 92 21.62 -1.72 -2.57
C HIS A 92 21.05 -3.14 -2.76
N ASN A 93 19.76 -3.30 -2.52
CA ASN A 93 19.03 -4.55 -2.61
C ASN A 93 17.52 -4.28 -2.80
N GLN A 94 17.13 -3.98 -4.04
CA GLN A 94 15.75 -3.59 -4.38
C GLN A 94 14.69 -4.62 -3.94
N PRO A 95 14.88 -5.95 -4.12
CA PRO A 95 13.89 -6.92 -3.65
C PRO A 95 13.62 -6.80 -2.14
N TRP A 96 14.66 -6.69 -1.33
CA TRP A 96 14.49 -6.48 0.11
C TRP A 96 13.90 -5.11 0.42
N ALA A 97 14.21 -4.07 -0.36
CA ALA A 97 13.52 -2.79 -0.21
C ALA A 97 12.01 -2.90 -0.47
N PHE A 98 11.62 -3.78 -1.40
CA PHE A 98 10.24 -3.94 -1.84
C PHE A 98 9.38 -4.74 -0.85
N PHE A 99 9.86 -5.90 -0.39
CA PHE A 99 9.08 -6.84 0.43
C PHE A 99 9.26 -6.68 1.95
N ASN A 100 10.27 -5.96 2.41
CA ASN A 100 10.56 -5.84 3.84
C ASN A 100 9.55 -4.92 4.55
N PRO A 101 8.92 -5.33 5.67
CA PRO A 101 7.97 -4.49 6.39
C PRO A 101 8.61 -3.20 6.93
N PHE A 102 9.88 -3.23 7.33
CA PHE A 102 10.58 -2.08 7.91
C PHE A 102 10.79 -0.93 6.93
N THR A 103 10.84 -1.19 5.62
CA THR A 103 10.91 -0.15 4.58
C THR A 103 9.53 0.43 4.21
N ARG A 104 8.45 -0.13 4.78
CA ARG A 104 7.06 0.25 4.54
C ARG A 104 6.40 0.97 5.71
N VAL A 105 6.98 0.91 6.91
CA VAL A 105 6.47 1.57 8.12
C VAL A 105 6.16 3.06 7.89
N TRP A 106 6.93 3.76 7.07
CA TRP A 106 6.67 5.18 6.78
C TRP A 106 5.33 5.46 6.07
N GLU A 107 4.84 4.53 5.25
CA GLU A 107 3.55 4.63 4.55
C GLU A 107 2.41 4.55 5.58
N PHE A 108 2.47 3.56 6.48
CA PHE A 108 1.53 3.42 7.60
C PHE A 108 1.62 4.61 8.57
N ALA A 109 2.83 5.09 8.87
CA ALA A 109 3.05 6.23 9.75
C ALA A 109 2.42 7.50 9.18
N LEU A 110 2.51 7.75 7.87
CA LEU A 110 1.81 8.86 7.22
C LEU A 110 0.30 8.74 7.34
N GLY A 111 -0.27 7.56 7.12
CA GLY A 111 -1.70 7.32 7.33
C GLY A 111 -2.13 7.61 8.79
N ALA A 112 -1.37 7.11 9.76
CA ALA A 112 -1.62 7.36 11.18
C ALA A 112 -1.46 8.85 11.54
N LEU A 113 -0.48 9.55 10.96
CA LEU A 113 -0.31 10.99 11.11
C LEU A 113 -1.44 11.79 10.47
N ALA A 114 -2.02 11.33 9.37
CA ALA A 114 -3.19 11.97 8.78
C ALA A 114 -4.39 11.93 9.74
N TYR A 115 -4.58 10.79 10.42
CA TYR A 115 -5.58 10.64 11.47
C TYR A 115 -5.27 11.51 12.70
N LEU A 116 -4.04 11.43 13.23
CA LEU A 116 -3.62 12.14 14.44
C LEU A 116 -3.47 13.64 14.25
N GLY A 117 -3.14 14.12 13.05
CA GLY A 117 -3.04 15.54 12.73
C GLY A 117 -4.35 16.26 13.00
N GLY A 118 -5.46 15.51 13.07
CA GLY A 118 -6.78 16.08 12.91
C GLY A 118 -6.89 16.62 11.49
N LEU A 119 -8.07 16.58 10.93
CA LEU A 119 -8.29 17.17 9.61
C LEU A 119 -7.96 18.64 9.75
N THR A 120 -6.86 19.04 9.13
CA THR A 120 -6.22 20.34 9.36
C THR A 120 -7.25 21.45 9.40
N ASP A 121 -7.04 22.48 10.23
CA ASP A 121 -7.88 23.69 10.24
C ASP A 121 -7.63 24.56 8.99
N ASN A 122 -7.44 23.89 7.84
CA ASN A 122 -7.20 24.52 6.56
C ASN A 122 -8.48 25.19 6.06
N ARG A 123 -8.29 26.29 5.32
CA ARG A 123 -9.38 26.91 4.56
C ARG A 123 -9.87 25.92 3.50
N ARG A 124 -11.15 26.01 3.15
CA ARG A 124 -11.77 25.16 2.12
C ARG A 124 -10.95 25.09 0.82
N ARG A 125 -10.49 26.25 0.32
CA ARG A 125 -9.67 26.33 -0.91
C ARG A 125 -8.36 25.55 -0.82
N THR A 126 -7.67 25.62 0.31
CA THR A 126 -6.43 24.86 0.53
C THR A 126 -6.70 23.36 0.55
N SER A 127 -7.81 22.96 1.16
CA SER A 127 -8.23 21.55 1.19
C SER A 127 -8.56 21.03 -0.21
N GLU A 128 -9.32 21.79 -1.01
CA GLU A 128 -9.63 21.44 -2.40
C GLU A 128 -8.36 21.36 -3.28
N LEU A 129 -7.41 22.29 -3.10
CA LEU A 129 -6.12 22.25 -3.81
C LEU A 129 -5.31 21.00 -3.45
N LEU A 130 -5.24 20.65 -2.16
CA LEU A 130 -4.55 19.44 -1.69
C LEU A 130 -5.16 18.16 -2.28
N GLN A 131 -6.49 18.09 -2.43
CA GLN A 131 -7.14 16.95 -3.07
C GLN A 131 -6.78 16.81 -4.55
N TRP A 132 -6.77 17.93 -5.28
CA TRP A 132 -6.38 17.92 -6.69
C TRP A 132 -4.91 17.58 -6.88
N LEU A 133 -4.02 18.13 -6.03
CA LEU A 133 -2.60 17.76 -6.03
C LEU A 133 -2.41 16.29 -5.69
N GLY A 134 -3.18 15.76 -4.74
CA GLY A 134 -3.12 14.35 -4.37
C GLY A 134 -3.60 13.42 -5.48
N LEU A 135 -4.73 13.74 -6.13
CA LEU A 135 -5.20 13.02 -7.30
C LEU A 135 -4.20 13.10 -8.45
N PHE A 136 -3.62 14.27 -8.70
CA PHE A 136 -2.61 14.44 -9.73
C PHE A 136 -1.36 13.61 -9.46
N ALA A 137 -0.90 13.56 -8.20
CA ALA A 137 0.24 12.71 -7.81
C ALA A 137 -0.07 11.23 -8.04
N LEU A 138 -1.28 10.77 -7.69
CA LEU A 138 -1.73 9.39 -7.90
C LEU A 138 -1.80 9.04 -9.39
N THR A 139 -2.44 9.86 -10.21
CA THR A 139 -2.57 9.60 -11.65
C THR A 139 -1.23 9.73 -12.38
N SER A 140 -0.39 10.68 -11.97
CA SER A 140 0.97 10.81 -12.50
C SER A 140 1.82 9.58 -12.19
N ALA A 141 1.79 9.07 -10.95
CA ALA A 141 2.49 7.85 -10.58
C ALA A 141 1.98 6.64 -11.39
N ALA A 142 0.66 6.48 -11.52
CA ALA A 142 0.04 5.39 -12.28
C ALA A 142 0.41 5.41 -13.78
N CYS A 143 0.56 6.59 -14.39
CA CYS A 143 0.86 6.71 -15.82
C CYS A 143 2.37 6.75 -16.14
N SER A 144 3.21 7.15 -15.18
CA SER A 144 4.65 7.40 -15.44
C SER A 144 5.56 6.28 -14.95
N PHE A 145 5.10 5.42 -14.03
CA PHE A 145 5.94 4.34 -13.51
C PHE A 145 5.98 3.18 -14.51
N ASP A 146 7.19 2.66 -14.73
CA ASP A 146 7.45 1.52 -15.59
C ASP A 146 8.42 0.53 -14.92
N ASN A 147 8.87 -0.47 -15.67
CA ASN A 147 9.80 -1.49 -15.17
C ASN A 147 11.21 -0.96 -14.85
N TYR A 148 11.55 0.26 -15.26
CA TYR A 148 12.83 0.92 -14.97
C TYR A 148 12.77 1.84 -13.75
N THR A 149 11.55 2.18 -13.29
CA THR A 149 11.35 2.93 -12.06
C THR A 149 11.86 2.11 -10.87
N ARG A 150 12.84 2.66 -10.15
CA ARG A 150 13.35 2.08 -8.90
C ARG A 150 12.33 2.26 -7.78
N PHE A 151 11.43 1.30 -7.67
CA PHE A 151 10.40 1.25 -6.65
C PHE A 151 10.83 0.31 -5.50
N PRO A 152 10.59 0.65 -4.22
CA PRO A 152 9.84 1.82 -3.75
C PRO A 152 10.62 3.14 -3.74
N GLY A 153 11.74 3.22 -3.01
CA GLY A 153 12.62 4.38 -2.92
C GLY A 153 11.93 5.75 -2.94
N PHE A 154 12.50 6.68 -3.71
CA PHE A 154 11.90 8.01 -3.90
C PHE A 154 10.60 7.97 -4.71
N ALA A 155 10.42 6.97 -5.59
CA ALA A 155 9.24 6.88 -6.44
C ALA A 155 7.96 6.73 -5.59
N ALA A 156 8.01 5.90 -4.54
CA ALA A 156 6.89 5.68 -3.63
C ALA A 156 6.44 6.95 -2.88
N VAL A 157 7.31 7.95 -2.73
CA VAL A 157 6.95 9.24 -2.07
C VAL A 157 5.80 9.94 -2.79
N ILE A 158 5.77 9.88 -4.13
CA ILE A 158 4.77 10.59 -4.94
C ILE A 158 3.34 10.09 -4.65
N PRO A 159 3.00 8.80 -4.85
CA PRO A 159 1.65 8.32 -4.57
C PRO A 159 1.31 8.37 -3.07
N THR A 160 2.26 8.08 -2.17
CA THR A 160 1.99 8.06 -0.73
C THR A 160 1.68 9.46 -0.18
N LEU A 161 2.43 10.49 -0.58
CA LEU A 161 2.08 11.88 -0.23
C LEU A 161 0.79 12.33 -0.92
N GLY A 162 0.49 11.80 -2.11
CA GLY A 162 -0.78 12.05 -2.79
C GLY A 162 -1.98 11.56 -2.00
N ILE A 163 -1.94 10.31 -1.52
CA ILE A 163 -2.96 9.74 -0.63
C ILE A 163 -3.03 10.54 0.67
N PHE A 164 -1.89 10.82 1.30
CA PHE A 164 -1.84 11.63 2.52
C PHE A 164 -2.53 12.99 2.34
N ALA A 165 -2.29 13.70 1.23
CA ALA A 165 -2.92 14.98 0.92
C ALA A 165 -4.45 14.87 0.78
N ILE A 166 -4.96 13.80 0.16
CA ILE A 166 -6.41 13.53 0.06
C ILE A 166 -7.00 13.26 1.45
N LEU A 167 -6.32 12.45 2.28
CA LEU A 167 -6.80 12.08 3.61
C LEU A 167 -6.94 13.30 4.54
N ILE A 168 -5.90 14.15 4.62
CA ILE A 168 -5.90 15.31 5.54
C ILE A 168 -6.87 16.44 5.14
N SER A 169 -7.35 16.43 3.90
CA SER A 169 -8.22 17.47 3.33
C SER A 169 -9.70 17.04 3.25
N SER A 170 -9.99 15.75 3.39
CA SER A 170 -11.31 15.12 3.18
C SER A 170 -12.47 15.79 3.92
N VAL A 171 -12.36 16.07 5.22
CA VAL A 171 -13.51 16.54 6.03
C VAL A 171 -13.94 17.97 5.73
N LYS A 172 -13.00 18.89 5.46
CA LYS A 172 -13.35 20.28 5.13
C LYS A 172 -13.67 20.50 3.67
N ALA A 173 -13.20 19.61 2.80
CA ALA A 173 -13.53 19.58 1.39
C ALA A 173 -14.64 18.56 1.08
N ALA A 174 -15.52 18.23 2.04
CA ALA A 174 -16.62 17.30 1.84
C ALA A 174 -17.52 17.67 0.64
N GLN A 175 -17.65 18.97 0.35
CA GLN A 175 -18.41 19.47 -0.80
C GLN A 175 -17.62 19.56 -2.11
N SER A 176 -16.33 19.22 -2.13
CA SER A 176 -15.51 19.29 -3.34
C SER A 176 -15.95 18.24 -4.37
N VAL A 177 -15.60 18.49 -5.64
CA VAL A 177 -15.87 17.53 -6.72
C VAL A 177 -15.13 16.21 -6.45
N VAL A 178 -13.89 16.28 -5.97
CA VAL A 178 -13.07 15.10 -5.66
C VAL A 178 -13.76 14.22 -4.61
N THR A 179 -14.19 14.81 -3.50
CA THR A 179 -14.87 14.05 -2.44
C THR A 179 -16.18 13.46 -2.96
N ARG A 180 -17.00 14.22 -3.71
CA ARG A 180 -18.24 13.70 -4.27
C ARG A 180 -18.04 12.51 -5.21
N VAL A 181 -16.98 12.53 -6.02
CA VAL A 181 -16.64 11.41 -6.92
C VAL A 181 -16.19 10.19 -6.11
N LEU A 182 -15.27 10.37 -5.16
CA LEU A 182 -14.76 9.29 -4.31
C LEU A 182 -15.85 8.71 -3.39
N GLU A 183 -16.84 9.51 -3.00
CA GLU A 183 -17.99 9.08 -2.22
C GLU A 183 -19.18 8.59 -3.05
N SER A 184 -19.06 8.54 -4.39
CA SER A 184 -20.11 7.99 -5.23
C SER A 184 -20.37 6.51 -4.90
N PRO A 185 -21.59 5.99 -5.07
CA PRO A 185 -21.91 4.59 -4.77
C PRO A 185 -20.97 3.59 -5.45
N ALA A 186 -20.58 3.88 -6.70
CA ALA A 186 -19.64 3.04 -7.44
C ALA A 186 -18.24 3.01 -6.79
N MET A 187 -17.70 4.17 -6.39
CA MET A 187 -16.38 4.21 -5.75
C MET A 187 -16.40 3.60 -4.34
N ARG A 188 -17.50 3.78 -3.60
CA ARG A 188 -17.69 3.11 -2.30
C ARG A 188 -17.75 1.60 -2.46
N LEU A 189 -18.49 1.08 -3.44
CA LEU A 189 -18.54 -0.35 -3.76
C LEU A 189 -17.14 -0.89 -4.09
N CYS A 190 -16.37 -0.18 -4.93
CA CYS A 190 -14.99 -0.57 -5.22
C CYS A 190 -14.12 -0.61 -3.95
N GLY A 191 -14.33 0.33 -3.02
CA GLY A 191 -13.64 0.35 -1.73
C GLY A 191 -14.04 -0.81 -0.83
N GLU A 192 -15.34 -1.10 -0.72
CA GLU A 192 -15.90 -2.19 0.07
C GLU A 192 -15.42 -3.58 -0.42
N LEU A 193 -15.37 -3.77 -1.74
CA LEU A 193 -14.90 -5.02 -2.35
C LEU A 193 -13.37 -5.09 -2.51
N SER A 194 -12.64 -4.02 -2.22
CA SER A 194 -11.21 -3.91 -2.53
C SER A 194 -10.38 -5.06 -1.94
N TYR A 195 -10.68 -5.49 -0.71
CA TYR A 195 -9.99 -6.61 -0.06
C TYR A 195 -10.29 -7.94 -0.74
N ALA A 196 -11.56 -8.27 -0.97
CA ALA A 196 -11.95 -9.51 -1.63
C ALA A 196 -11.42 -9.56 -3.08
N TRP A 197 -11.49 -8.42 -3.78
CA TRP A 197 -10.96 -8.29 -5.13
C TRP A 197 -9.44 -8.43 -5.15
N TYR A 198 -8.74 -7.90 -4.14
CA TYR A 198 -7.30 -8.08 -3.98
C TYR A 198 -6.91 -9.57 -3.87
N LEU A 199 -7.71 -10.40 -3.21
CA LEU A 199 -7.44 -11.84 -3.12
C LEU A 199 -7.68 -12.58 -4.44
N TRP A 200 -8.67 -12.17 -5.24
CA TRP A 200 -9.06 -12.90 -6.45
C TRP A 200 -8.39 -12.42 -7.73
N HIS A 201 -8.04 -11.14 -7.86
CA HIS A 201 -7.52 -10.60 -9.12
C HIS A 201 -6.26 -11.34 -9.58
N TRP A 202 -5.27 -11.48 -8.71
CA TRP A 202 -3.97 -12.03 -9.11
C TRP A 202 -4.04 -13.53 -9.47
N PRO A 203 -4.63 -14.43 -8.67
CA PRO A 203 -4.80 -15.83 -9.07
C PRO A 203 -5.55 -15.99 -10.38
N VAL A 204 -6.60 -15.19 -10.62
CA VAL A 204 -7.37 -15.23 -11.87
C VAL A 204 -6.47 -14.91 -13.07
N PHE A 205 -5.66 -13.85 -13.00
CA PHE A 205 -4.73 -13.48 -14.07
C PHE A 205 -3.63 -14.51 -14.29
N VAL A 206 -3.01 -15.01 -13.22
CA VAL A 206 -1.92 -15.99 -13.33
C VAL A 206 -2.42 -17.30 -13.92
N LEU A 207 -3.57 -17.80 -13.45
CA LEU A 207 -4.16 -19.03 -13.97
C LEU A 207 -4.61 -18.88 -15.42
N ALA A 208 -5.25 -17.76 -15.76
CA ALA A 208 -5.67 -17.49 -17.14
C ALA A 208 -4.47 -17.45 -18.10
N ARG A 209 -3.40 -16.74 -17.74
CA ARG A 209 -2.15 -16.72 -18.52
C ARG A 209 -1.55 -18.12 -18.66
N SER A 210 -1.60 -18.95 -17.61
CA SER A 210 -1.06 -20.31 -17.66
C SER A 210 -1.82 -21.25 -18.58
N ILE A 211 -3.14 -21.08 -18.71
CA ILE A 211 -4.03 -21.94 -19.50
C ILE A 211 -4.14 -21.44 -20.95
N PHE A 212 -4.35 -20.14 -21.12
CA PHE A 212 -4.69 -19.53 -22.42
C PHE A 212 -3.49 -18.83 -23.10
N GLY A 213 -2.38 -18.62 -22.39
CA GLY A 213 -1.18 -17.98 -22.94
C GLY A 213 -1.34 -16.47 -23.11
N ALA A 214 -1.09 -15.97 -24.32
CA ALA A 214 -1.11 -14.53 -24.60
C ALA A 214 -2.54 -13.96 -24.54
N GLU A 215 -2.74 -12.97 -23.68
CA GLU A 215 -4.05 -12.36 -23.41
C GLU A 215 -4.30 -11.14 -24.30
N SER A 216 -5.38 -11.18 -25.09
CA SER A 216 -5.92 -10.01 -25.79
C SER A 216 -6.51 -8.98 -24.81
N ILE A 217 -6.70 -7.73 -25.25
CA ILE A 217 -7.35 -6.68 -24.44
C ILE A 217 -8.74 -7.13 -23.97
N ALA A 218 -9.50 -7.79 -24.84
CA ALA A 218 -10.82 -8.32 -24.51
C ALA A 218 -10.74 -9.36 -23.37
N SER A 219 -9.77 -10.28 -23.42
CA SER A 219 -9.58 -11.26 -22.35
C SER A 219 -9.20 -10.59 -21.02
N ARG A 220 -8.36 -9.56 -21.01
CA ARG A 220 -8.02 -8.83 -19.78
C ARG A 220 -9.21 -8.13 -19.16
N VAL A 221 -10.07 -7.51 -19.96
CA VAL A 221 -11.31 -6.88 -19.48
C VAL A 221 -12.25 -7.94 -18.89
N MET A 222 -12.37 -9.10 -19.53
CA MET A 222 -13.15 -10.23 -19.00
C MET A 222 -12.58 -10.74 -17.68
N LEU A 223 -11.25 -10.86 -17.54
CA LEU A 223 -10.60 -11.30 -16.30
C LEU A 223 -10.79 -10.29 -15.16
N ILE A 224 -10.73 -8.98 -15.45
CA ILE A 224 -11.09 -7.95 -14.46
C ILE A 224 -12.53 -8.14 -14.00
N GLY A 225 -13.48 -8.27 -14.94
CA GLY A 225 -14.89 -8.52 -14.62
C GLY A 225 -15.10 -9.79 -13.80
N LEU A 226 -14.42 -10.89 -14.16
CA LEU A 226 -14.47 -12.16 -13.43
C LEU A 226 -13.92 -12.02 -12.01
N SER A 227 -12.75 -11.38 -11.85
CA SER A 227 -12.15 -11.17 -10.54
C SER A 227 -13.00 -10.29 -9.63
N PHE A 228 -13.72 -9.32 -10.20
CA PHE A 228 -14.65 -8.47 -9.47
C PHE A 228 -15.94 -9.22 -9.10
N ALA A 229 -16.41 -10.14 -9.95
CA ALA A 229 -17.58 -10.97 -9.67
C ALA A 229 -17.33 -12.05 -8.62
N LEU A 230 -16.07 -12.46 -8.44
CA LEU A 230 -15.65 -13.39 -7.38
C LEU A 230 -15.43 -12.70 -6.02
N ALA A 231 -15.27 -11.37 -6.02
CA ALA A 231 -15.10 -10.54 -4.84
C ALA A 231 -16.44 -10.26 -4.16
#